data_AF-A0A3M2TLS6-F1
#
_entry.id   AF-A0A3M2TLS6-F1
#
_cell.length_a   1.000
_cell.length_b   1.000
_cell.length_c   1.000
_cell.angle_alpha   90.00
_cell.angle_beta   90.00
_cell.angle_gamma   90.00
#
_symmetry.space_group_name_H-M   'P 1'
#
loop_
_entity.id
_entity.type
_entity.pdbx_description
1 polymer ?
#
loop_
_entity_poly.entity_id
_entity_poly.type
_entity_poly.pdbx_seq_one_letter_code
_entity_poly.pdbx_strand_id
1 'polypeptide(L)'
;MEGLGLRPWVFVPDAGRAPFEAGKQAMEMLMSQAPRPDAIFFANDNLAAGALLASQRAGLHIPQDCAVMGFGDYAFAEMMLPSLTTIKPPALEIGVMAATRVLESFGVLPVEGAPQRLNLLDCRLVEREST
;
A
#
# COMPACT_ATOMS: atom_id res chain seq x y z
N MET A 1 11.43 0.63 11.81
CA MET A 1 10.43 0.84 12.88
C MET A 1 10.93 0.35 14.23
N GLU A 2 11.35 -0.93 14.38
CA GLU A 2 11.92 -1.42 15.65
C GLU A 2 13.20 -0.66 16.08
N GLY A 3 14.07 -0.31 15.13
CA GLY A 3 15.25 0.54 15.40
C GLY A 3 14.94 2.00 15.77
N LEU A 4 13.68 2.42 15.66
CA LEU A 4 13.18 3.73 16.11
C LEU A 4 12.33 3.64 17.39
N GLY A 5 12.22 2.44 18.00
CA GLY A 5 11.38 2.21 19.18
C GLY A 5 9.86 2.26 18.91
N LEU A 6 9.45 2.37 17.65
CA LEU A 6 8.04 2.42 17.25
C LEU A 6 7.48 1.01 17.07
N ARG A 7 6.32 0.74 17.68
CA ARG A 7 5.54 -0.49 17.48
C ARG A 7 4.26 -0.16 16.72
N PRO A 8 4.18 -0.43 15.41
CA PRO A 8 2.97 -0.16 14.65
C PRO A 8 1.84 -1.06 15.14
N TRP A 9 0.63 -0.53 15.19
CA TRP A 9 -0.56 -1.36 15.34
C TRP A 9 -0.81 -2.08 14.02
N VAL A 10 -1.00 -3.39 14.09
CA VAL A 10 -1.31 -4.20 12.91
C VAL A 10 -2.78 -4.58 12.96
N PHE A 11 -3.52 -4.19 11.93
CA PHE A 11 -4.89 -4.60 11.72
C PHE A 11 -4.98 -5.47 10.47
N VAL A 12 -5.61 -6.64 10.61
CA VAL A 12 -5.86 -7.56 9.50
C VAL A 12 -7.38 -7.64 9.30
N PRO A 13 -7.93 -7.07 8.22
CA PRO A 13 -9.35 -7.19 7.93
C PRO A 13 -9.74 -8.64 7.62
N ASP A 14 -11.04 -8.93 7.73
CA ASP A 14 -11.59 -10.24 7.37
C ASP A 14 -11.32 -10.58 5.89
N ALA A 15 -10.74 -11.77 5.64
CA ALA A 15 -10.35 -12.22 4.31
C ALA A 15 -11.53 -12.41 3.34
N GLY A 16 -12.77 -12.52 3.83
CA GLY A 16 -13.98 -12.63 3.01
C GLY A 16 -14.50 -11.28 2.49
N ARG A 17 -13.92 -10.15 2.89
CA ARG A 17 -14.39 -8.82 2.48
C ARG A 17 -13.70 -8.35 1.20
N ALA A 18 -14.49 -7.68 0.35
CA ALA A 18 -13.94 -6.95 -0.79
C ALA A 18 -12.98 -5.85 -0.29
N PRO A 19 -11.88 -5.56 -1.03
CA PRO A 19 -10.85 -4.63 -0.55
C PRO A 19 -11.36 -3.25 -0.10
N PHE A 20 -12.29 -2.63 -0.82
CA PHE A 20 -12.85 -1.34 -0.42
C PHE A 20 -13.62 -1.44 0.92
N GLU A 21 -14.42 -2.48 1.11
CA GLU A 21 -15.18 -2.67 2.36
C GLU A 21 -14.26 -3.01 3.52
N ALA A 22 -13.20 -3.78 3.28
CA ALA A 22 -12.15 -4.06 4.26
C ALA A 22 -11.44 -2.79 4.71
N GLY A 23 -11.13 -1.88 3.78
CA GLY A 23 -10.53 -0.58 4.06
C GLY A 23 -11.42 0.34 4.89
N LYS A 24 -12.70 0.42 4.54
CA LYS A 24 -13.72 1.11 5.33
C LYS A 24 -13.78 0.57 6.77
N GLN A 25 -13.91 -0.74 6.93
CA GLN A 25 -13.98 -1.38 8.25
C GLN A 25 -12.74 -1.06 9.09
N ALA A 26 -11.55 -1.13 8.48
CA ALA A 26 -10.30 -0.81 9.15
C ALA A 26 -10.30 0.63 9.67
N MET A 27 -10.70 1.59 8.83
CA MET A 27 -10.77 3.00 9.20
C MET A 27 -11.76 3.23 10.34
N GLU A 28 -12.98 2.70 10.23
CA GLU A 28 -14.02 2.82 11.27
C GLU A 28 -13.53 2.24 12.62
N MET A 29 -12.93 1.05 12.58
CA MET A 29 -12.45 0.38 13.78
C MET A 29 -11.27 1.12 14.43
N LEU A 30 -10.27 1.53 13.64
CA LEU A 30 -9.07 2.18 14.16
C LEU A 30 -9.37 3.59 14.69
N MET A 31 -10.22 4.35 14.02
CA MET A 31 -10.60 5.70 14.47
C MET A 31 -11.55 5.70 15.67
N SER A 32 -12.12 4.54 16.03
CA SER A 32 -12.87 4.36 17.28
C SER A 32 -12.00 4.08 18.51
N GLN A 33 -10.69 3.83 18.34
CA GLN A 33 -9.77 3.55 19.44
C GLN A 33 -9.35 4.84 20.18
N ALA A 34 -8.88 4.67 21.42
CA ALA A 34 -8.23 5.72 22.20
C ALA A 34 -6.87 5.21 22.74
N PRO A 35 -5.74 5.83 22.35
CA PRO A 35 -5.62 6.93 21.39
C PRO A 35 -5.96 6.50 19.95
N ARG A 36 -6.34 7.47 19.11
CA ARG A 36 -6.49 7.27 17.67
C ARG A 36 -5.10 7.21 17.01
N PRO A 37 -4.96 6.52 15.87
CA PRO A 37 -3.71 6.57 15.11
C PRO A 37 -3.55 7.94 14.44
N ASP A 38 -2.34 8.49 14.43
CA ASP A 38 -2.01 9.71 13.67
C ASP A 38 -1.85 9.43 12.16
N ALA A 39 -1.58 8.17 11.80
CA ALA A 39 -1.43 7.73 10.42
C ALA A 39 -1.79 6.25 10.23
N ILE A 40 -2.35 5.91 9.07
CA ILE A 40 -2.64 4.52 8.68
C ILE A 40 -2.00 4.21 7.33
N PHE A 41 -1.24 3.11 7.31
CA PHE A 41 -0.59 2.56 6.12
C PHE A 41 -1.37 1.34 5.64
N PHE A 42 -2.02 1.45 4.49
CA PHE A 42 -2.77 0.37 3.89
C PHE A 42 -1.89 -0.47 2.96
N ALA A 43 -2.11 -1.78 2.96
CA ALA A 43 -1.34 -2.72 2.14
C ALA A 43 -1.55 -2.56 0.62
N ASN A 44 -2.60 -1.85 0.20
CA ASN A 44 -2.80 -1.43 -1.19
C ASN A 44 -3.74 -0.22 -1.30
N ASP A 45 -3.79 0.37 -2.50
CA ASP A 45 -4.61 1.55 -2.79
C ASP A 45 -6.13 1.30 -2.72
N ASN A 46 -6.61 0.08 -2.96
CA ASN A 46 -8.04 -0.23 -2.88
C ASN A 46 -8.55 -0.19 -1.42
N LEU A 47 -7.75 -0.69 -0.48
CA LEU A 47 -8.03 -0.57 0.95
C LEU A 47 -8.00 0.90 1.38
N ALA A 48 -6.96 1.64 0.97
CA ALA A 48 -6.85 3.06 1.28
C ALA A 48 -8.03 3.88 0.73
N ALA A 49 -8.47 3.59 -0.50
CA ALA A 49 -9.62 4.26 -1.10
C ALA A 49 -10.91 4.00 -0.31
N GLY A 50 -11.15 2.76 0.11
CA GLY A 50 -12.28 2.42 1.00
C GLY A 50 -12.24 3.21 2.32
N ALA A 51 -11.05 3.35 2.89
CA ALA A 51 -10.82 4.12 4.10
C ALA A 51 -11.05 5.63 3.93
N LEU A 52 -10.57 6.23 2.83
CA LEU A 52 -10.81 7.64 2.52
C LEU A 52 -12.31 7.92 2.33
N LEU A 53 -13.03 7.06 1.62
CA LEU A 53 -14.49 7.17 1.44
C LEU A 53 -15.24 7.06 2.77
N ALA A 54 -14.80 6.17 3.66
CA ALA A 54 -15.36 6.05 5.00
C ALA A 54 -15.07 7.30 5.85
N SER A 55 -13.85 7.84 5.76
CA SER A 55 -13.41 9.04 6.46
C SER A 55 -14.26 10.25 6.09
N GLN A 56 -14.50 10.47 4.79
CA GLN A 56 -15.39 11.52 4.30
C GLN A 56 -16.81 11.39 4.88
N ARG A 57 -17.37 10.17 4.87
CA ARG A 57 -18.72 9.91 5.41
C ARG A 57 -18.81 10.15 6.92
N ALA A 58 -17.71 9.92 7.63
CA ALA A 58 -17.60 10.16 9.07
C ALA A 58 -17.26 11.63 9.41
N GLY A 59 -17.03 12.49 8.41
CA GLY A 59 -16.63 13.88 8.60
C GLY A 59 -15.20 14.05 9.12
N LEU A 60 -14.33 13.06 8.91
CA LEU A 60 -12.90 13.15 9.23
C LEU A 60 -12.17 13.96 8.16
N HIS A 61 -11.29 14.86 8.59
CA HIS A 61 -10.42 15.66 7.74
C HIS A 61 -9.10 14.93 7.55
N ILE A 62 -8.86 14.38 6.37
CA ILE A 62 -7.58 13.75 6.02
C ILE A 62 -6.75 14.80 5.28
N PRO A 63 -5.48 15.04 5.68
CA PRO A 63 -4.66 14.29 6.64
C PRO A 63 -4.73 14.75 8.11
N GLN A 64 -5.46 15.82 8.43
CA GLN A 64 -5.38 16.50 9.73
C GLN A 64 -5.77 15.63 10.93
N ASP A 65 -6.79 14.78 10.78
CA ASP A 65 -7.28 13.87 11.83
C ASP A 65 -6.52 12.52 11.82
N CYS A 66 -6.01 12.11 10.66
CA CYS A 66 -5.21 10.90 10.45
C CYS A 66 -4.64 10.92 9.04
N ALA A 67 -3.32 10.84 8.87
CA ALA A 67 -2.71 10.68 7.55
C ALA A 67 -3.01 9.27 6.98
N VAL A 68 -3.16 9.16 5.66
CA VAL A 68 -3.49 7.90 4.98
C VAL A 68 -2.55 7.69 3.81
N MET A 69 -1.97 6.49 3.71
CA MET A 69 -1.17 6.08 2.54
C MET A 69 -1.54 4.68 2.08
N GLY A 70 -1.46 4.44 0.76
CA GLY A 70 -1.63 3.15 0.11
C GLY A 70 -0.33 2.55 -0.46
N PHE A 71 -0.52 1.59 -1.37
CA PHE A 71 0.54 0.91 -2.13
C PHE A 71 -0.01 0.46 -3.48
N GLY A 72 0.63 0.86 -4.57
CA GLY A 72 0.29 0.42 -5.93
C GLY A 72 0.37 1.54 -6.98
N ASP A 73 0.09 2.78 -6.59
CA ASP A 73 -0.07 3.93 -7.50
C ASP A 73 -1.08 3.66 -8.62
N TYR A 74 -2.25 3.15 -8.24
CA TYR A 74 -3.33 2.90 -9.19
C TYR A 74 -3.86 4.22 -9.76
N ALA A 75 -4.35 4.20 -11.00
CA ALA A 75 -4.76 5.41 -11.71
C ALA A 75 -5.79 6.26 -10.95
N PHE A 76 -6.64 5.65 -10.12
CA PHE A 76 -7.60 6.40 -9.30
C PHE A 76 -6.98 7.14 -8.12
N ALA A 77 -5.75 6.81 -7.69
CA ALA A 77 -5.13 7.40 -6.51
C ALA A 77 -5.03 8.93 -6.62
N GLU A 78 -4.69 9.46 -7.80
CA GLU A 78 -4.65 10.91 -8.04
C GLU A 78 -6.04 11.57 -8.16
N MET A 79 -7.09 10.78 -8.42
CA MET A 79 -8.47 11.26 -8.59
C MET A 79 -9.29 11.23 -7.30
N MET A 80 -8.74 10.67 -6.23
CA MET A 80 -9.38 10.68 -4.91
C MET A 80 -9.41 12.08 -4.32
N LEU A 81 -10.25 12.29 -3.30
CA LEU A 81 -10.30 13.52 -2.52
C LEU A 81 -10.19 13.17 -1.03
N PRO A 82 -9.11 13.53 -0.31
CA PRO A 82 -7.84 13.99 -0.87
C PRO A 82 -7.22 12.95 -1.81
N SER A 83 -6.38 13.40 -2.74
CA SER A 83 -5.59 12.52 -3.58
C SER A 83 -4.64 11.66 -2.73
N LEU A 84 -4.55 10.38 -3.08
CA LEU A 84 -3.95 9.35 -2.22
C LEU A 84 -2.43 9.28 -2.38
N THR A 85 -1.70 9.56 -1.30
CA THR A 85 -0.29 9.24 -1.14
C THR A 85 -0.09 7.72 -1.19
N THR A 86 0.91 7.24 -1.92
CA THR A 86 1.11 5.80 -2.15
C THR A 86 2.57 5.47 -2.47
N ILE A 87 2.92 4.18 -2.33
CA ILE A 87 4.19 3.64 -2.83
C ILE A 87 3.95 3.04 -4.21
N LYS A 88 4.67 3.51 -5.21
CA LYS A 88 4.70 2.96 -6.58
C LYS A 88 5.79 1.89 -6.70
N PRO A 89 5.43 0.60 -6.81
CA PRO A 89 6.39 -0.44 -7.19
C PRO A 89 6.74 -0.34 -8.69
N PRO A 90 7.94 -0.77 -9.10
CA PRO A 90 8.34 -0.79 -10.51
C PRO A 90 7.76 -2.01 -11.21
N ALA A 91 6.42 -2.04 -11.40
CA ALA A 91 5.67 -3.21 -11.86
C ALA A 91 6.20 -3.80 -13.18
N LEU A 92 6.62 -2.95 -14.12
CA LEU A 92 7.21 -3.42 -15.39
C LEU A 92 8.54 -4.13 -15.15
N GLU A 93 9.42 -3.58 -14.32
CA GLU A 93 10.72 -4.18 -14.01
C GLU A 93 10.53 -5.50 -13.26
N ILE A 94 9.56 -5.58 -12.35
CA ILE A 94 9.17 -6.84 -11.69
C ILE A 94 8.77 -7.88 -12.74
N GLY A 95 7.91 -7.52 -13.68
CA GLY A 95 7.45 -8.42 -14.74
C GLY A 95 8.58 -8.88 -15.66
N VAL A 96 9.43 -7.96 -16.10
CA VAL A 96 10.62 -8.26 -16.93
C VAL A 96 11.57 -9.18 -16.17
N MET A 97 11.91 -8.85 -14.93
CA MET A 97 12.78 -9.67 -14.08
C MET A 97 12.20 -11.08 -13.92
N ALA A 98 10.91 -11.20 -13.58
CA ALA A 98 10.27 -12.49 -13.40
C ALA A 98 10.28 -13.35 -14.67
N ALA A 99 9.92 -12.76 -15.82
CA ALA A 99 9.96 -13.45 -17.11
C ALA A 99 11.39 -13.90 -17.47
N THR A 100 12.37 -13.03 -17.29
CA THR A 100 13.79 -13.35 -17.51
C THR A 100 14.21 -14.55 -16.67
N ARG A 101 13.89 -14.59 -15.37
CA ARG A 101 14.23 -15.73 -14.49
C ARG A 101 13.58 -17.04 -14.93
N VAL A 102 12.33 -17.00 -15.41
CA VAL A 102 11.65 -18.19 -15.94
C VAL A 102 12.32 -18.69 -17.21
N LEU A 103 12.67 -17.79 -18.14
CA LEU A 103 13.32 -18.14 -19.40
C LEU A 103 14.75 -18.66 -19.19
N GLU A 104 15.50 -18.07 -18.26
CA GLU A 104 16.78 -18.57 -17.76
C GLU A 104 16.63 -20.01 -17.21
N SER A 105 15.62 -20.25 -16.37
CA SER A 105 15.37 -21.58 -15.80
C SER A 105 14.99 -22.64 -16.84
N PHE A 106 14.41 -22.24 -17.98
CA PHE A 106 14.13 -23.15 -19.09
C PHE A 106 15.28 -23.29 -20.09
N GLY A 107 16.40 -22.57 -19.88
CA GLY A 107 17.55 -22.57 -20.79
C GLY A 107 17.27 -21.86 -22.12
N VAL A 108 16.20 -21.06 -22.20
CA VAL A 108 15.89 -20.23 -23.37
C VAL A 108 16.82 -19.02 -23.41
N LEU A 109 17.12 -18.45 -22.25
CA LEU A 109 18.12 -17.39 -22.08
C LEU A 109 19.37 -17.94 -21.38
N PRO A 110 20.57 -17.45 -21.73
CA PRO A 110 21.78 -17.80 -21.00
C PRO A 110 21.72 -17.26 -19.57
N VAL A 111 22.28 -18.01 -18.63
CA VAL A 111 22.40 -17.57 -17.24
C VAL A 111 23.82 -17.08 -16.99
N GLU A 112 23.97 -15.80 -16.65
CA GLU A 112 25.25 -15.26 -16.20
C GLU A 112 25.37 -15.43 -14.67
N GLY A 113 26.25 -16.32 -14.24
CA GLY A 113 26.52 -16.57 -12.81
C GLY A 113 25.47 -17.43 -12.11
N ALA A 114 25.48 -17.42 -10.78
CA ALA A 114 24.52 -18.17 -9.98
C ALA A 114 23.15 -17.48 -9.99
N PRO A 115 22.04 -18.24 -10.05
CA PRO A 115 20.70 -17.66 -10.07
C PRO A 115 20.44 -16.83 -8.81
N GLN A 116 20.15 -15.54 -9.01
CA GLN A 116 19.81 -14.64 -7.90
C GLN A 116 18.40 -14.91 -7.40
N ARG A 117 18.29 -15.42 -6.17
CA ARG A 117 17.00 -15.68 -5.50
C ARG A 117 16.29 -14.41 -5.04
N LEU A 118 17.04 -13.37 -4.70
CA LEU A 118 16.50 -12.10 -4.23
C LEU A 118 16.93 -10.99 -5.20
N ASN A 119 15.95 -10.39 -5.88
CA ASN A 119 16.16 -9.27 -6.79
C ASN A 119 15.47 -8.06 -6.14
N LEU A 120 16.25 -7.16 -5.55
CA LEU A 120 15.73 -5.93 -4.95
C LEU A 120 15.48 -4.90 -6.06
N LEU A 121 14.30 -4.31 -6.06
CA LEU A 121 13.91 -3.26 -7.00
C LEU A 121 13.42 -2.04 -6.21
N ASP A 122 13.72 -0.85 -6.74
CA ASP A 122 13.44 0.40 -6.05
C ASP A 122 11.96 0.78 -6.19
N CYS A 123 11.29 0.94 -5.05
CA CYS A 123 9.97 1.53 -4.98
C CYS A 123 10.07 3.06 -4.84
N ARG A 124 9.11 3.80 -5.41
CA ARG A 124 9.04 5.26 -5.26
C ARG A 124 7.87 5.66 -4.37
N LEU A 125 8.10 6.56 -3.42
CA LEU A 125 7.02 7.25 -2.72
C LEU A 125 6.42 8.30 -3.66
N VAL A 126 5.10 8.30 -3.80
CA VAL A 126 4.33 9.30 -4.52
C VAL A 126 3.48 10.04 -3.49
N GLU A 127 4.01 11.15 -2.99
CA GLU A 127 3.37 12.03 -2.01
C GLU A 127 2.25 12.84 -2.66
N ARG A 128 1.09 12.90 -1.99
CA ARG A 128 -0.12 13.60 -2.42
C ARG A 128 -0.82 14.21 -1.19
N GLU A 129 -2.08 14.63 -1.35
CA GLU A 129 -2.83 15.40 -0.35
C GLU A 129 -3.21 14.60 0.91
N SER A 130 -3.18 13.26 0.88
CA SER A 130 -3.64 12.43 2.01
C SER A 130 -2.61 12.24 3.14
N THR A 131 -1.45 12.89 3.06
CA THR A 131 -0.38 12.85 4.09
C THR A 131 0.14 14.25 4.38
#